data_AF-A0A2W5N535-F1
#
_entry.id   AF-A0A2W5N535-F1
#
_cell.length_a   1.000
_cell.length_b   1.000
_cell.length_c   1.000
_cell.angle_alpha   90.00
_cell.angle_beta   90.00
_cell.angle_gamma   90.00
#
_symmetry.space_group_name_H-M   'P 1'
#
loop_
_entity.id
_entity.type
_entity.pdbx_description
1 polymer ?
#
loop_
_entity_poly.entity_id
_entity_poly.type
_entity_poly.pdbx_seq_one_letter_code
_entity_poly.pdbx_strand_id
1 'polypeptide(L)'
;MADENAGGPGVEELRAQFDTLQRQIAVATVGAAEDFVGLLASAEVDGLMAGITNAAASLDEATRKRVASWVKMRADMVTLAKLELARLRGLAAVADTEGGANVG
;
A
#
# COMPACT_ATOMS: atom_id res chain seq x y z
N MET A 1 -1.72 43.97 -23.23
CA MET A 1 -2.30 42.79 -22.55
C MET A 1 -1.13 41.85 -22.31
N ALA A 2 -0.61 41.81 -21.09
CA ALA A 2 0.46 40.89 -20.73
C ALA A 2 -0.14 39.49 -20.64
N ASP A 3 0.46 38.55 -21.37
CA ASP A 3 0.07 37.15 -21.38
C ASP A 3 0.61 36.51 -20.09
N GLU A 4 -0.18 36.56 -19.01
CA GLU A 4 0.17 36.01 -17.69
C GLU A 4 0.10 34.48 -17.62
N ASN A 5 0.09 33.78 -18.76
CA ASN A 5 0.10 32.31 -18.81
C ASN A 5 1.44 31.68 -19.23
N ALA A 6 2.51 32.47 -19.41
CA ALA A 6 3.78 31.97 -19.96
C ALA A 6 4.75 31.30 -18.96
N GLY A 7 4.29 30.83 -17.79
CA GLY A 7 5.20 30.37 -16.73
C GLY A 7 4.89 29.05 -16.03
N GLY A 8 3.70 28.46 -16.25
CA GLY A 8 3.29 27.23 -15.58
C GLY A 8 3.41 26.00 -16.50
N PRO A 9 3.80 24.82 -15.98
CA PRO A 9 3.76 23.59 -16.75
C PRO A 9 2.33 23.29 -17.22
N GLY A 10 2.20 22.79 -18.45
CA GLY A 10 0.91 22.39 -19.00
C GLY A 10 0.31 21.19 -18.24
N VAL A 11 -0.99 20.94 -18.40
CA VAL A 11 -1.68 19.82 -17.71
C VAL A 11 -1.04 18.46 -18.02
N GLU A 12 -0.59 18.26 -19.26
CA GLU A 12 0.10 17.03 -19.67
C GLU A 12 1.47 16.88 -19.00
N GLU A 13 2.18 17.99 -18.84
CA GLU A 13 3.47 18.01 -18.16
C GLU A 13 3.31 17.73 -16.66
N LEU A 14 2.29 18.32 -16.03
CA LEU A 14 1.94 18.01 -14.63
C LEU A 14 1.58 16.53 -14.44
N ARG A 15 0.88 15.91 -15.39
CA ARG A 15 0.59 14.46 -15.35
C ARG A 15 1.88 13.63 -15.45
N ALA A 16 2.76 13.96 -16.39
CA ALA A 16 4.04 13.27 -16.55
C ALA A 16 4.92 13.39 -15.30
N GLN A 17 4.96 14.58 -14.67
CA GLN A 17 5.66 14.81 -13.41
C GLN A 17 5.05 13.99 -12.27
N PHE A 18 3.73 13.94 -12.17
CA PHE A 18 3.03 13.13 -11.17
C PHE A 18 3.33 11.64 -11.33
N ASP A 19 3.26 11.10 -12.56
CA ASP A 19 3.55 9.70 -12.83
C ASP A 19 5.00 9.34 -12.48
N THR A 20 5.93 10.26 -12.77
CA THR A 20 7.34 10.12 -12.40
C THR A 20 7.52 10.09 -10.88
N LEU A 21 6.86 11.02 -10.16
CA LEU A 21 6.89 11.04 -8.70
C LEU A 21 6.31 9.77 -8.09
N GLN A 22 5.21 9.24 -8.64
CA GLN A 22 4.63 7.99 -8.18
C GLN A 22 5.59 6.81 -8.35
N ARG A 23 6.32 6.74 -9.47
CA ARG A 23 7.35 5.71 -9.68
C ARG A 23 8.51 5.85 -8.70
N GLN A 24 9.00 7.07 -8.47
CA GLN A 24 10.08 7.34 -7.51
C GLN A 24 9.67 6.95 -6.09
N ILE A 25 8.47 7.32 -5.66
CA ILE A 25 7.92 6.91 -4.35
C ILE A 25 7.82 5.39 -4.27
N ALA A 26 7.34 4.73 -5.34
CA ALA A 26 7.22 3.27 -5.35
C ALA A 26 8.58 2.58 -5.19
N VAL A 27 9.60 2.96 -5.96
CA VAL A 27 10.97 2.43 -5.83
C VAL A 27 11.52 2.64 -4.42
N ALA A 28 11.32 3.84 -3.86
CA ALA A 28 11.84 4.16 -2.52
C ALA A 28 11.14 3.41 -1.38
N THR A 29 9.89 2.98 -1.59
CA THR A 29 9.04 2.42 -0.51
C THR A 29 8.71 0.94 -0.66
N VAL A 30 8.91 0.33 -1.85
CA VAL A 30 8.46 -1.04 -2.12
C VAL A 30 9.04 -2.06 -1.13
N GLY A 31 10.34 -1.99 -0.80
CA GLY A 31 10.96 -2.90 0.16
C GLY A 31 10.36 -2.78 1.56
N ALA A 32 10.16 -1.55 2.06
CA ALA A 32 9.51 -1.34 3.35
C ALA A 32 8.04 -1.79 3.35
N ALA A 33 7.35 -1.63 2.22
CA ALA A 33 5.99 -2.13 2.04
C ALA A 33 5.93 -3.66 2.03
N GLU A 34 6.92 -4.33 1.43
CA GLU A 34 7.06 -5.79 1.47
C GLU A 34 7.22 -6.31 2.89
N ASP A 35 8.14 -5.71 3.66
CA ASP A 35 8.36 -6.07 5.07
C ASP A 35 7.11 -5.85 5.91
N PHE A 36 6.45 -4.70 5.74
CA PHE A 36 5.22 -4.37 6.46
C PHE A 36 4.09 -5.34 6.14
N VAL A 37 3.85 -5.64 4.85
CA VAL A 37 2.81 -6.59 4.42
C VAL A 37 3.13 -8.00 4.90
N GLY A 38 4.41 -8.39 4.86
CA GLY A 38 4.88 -9.67 5.38
C GLY A 38 4.59 -9.83 6.88
N LEU A 39 4.92 -8.81 7.69
CA LEU A 39 4.61 -8.79 9.11
C LEU A 39 3.10 -8.80 9.37
N LEU A 40 2.36 -7.93 8.66
CA LEU A 40 0.93 -7.79 8.86
C LEU A 40 0.19 -9.08 8.53
N ALA A 41 0.65 -9.84 7.51
CA ALA A 41 0.09 -11.11 7.05
C ALA A 41 0.80 -12.35 7.63
N SER A 42 1.62 -12.18 8.66
CA SER A 42 2.40 -13.27 9.27
C SER A 42 1.52 -14.29 10.01
N ALA A 43 2.03 -15.53 10.10
CA ALA A 43 1.38 -16.61 10.82
C ALA A 43 1.28 -16.34 12.34
N GLU A 44 2.24 -15.59 12.88
CA GLU A 44 2.26 -15.13 14.27
C GLU A 44 1.07 -14.21 14.56
N VAL A 45 0.79 -13.25 13.66
CA VAL A 45 -0.37 -12.37 13.80
C VAL A 45 -1.68 -13.15 13.60
N ASP A 46 -1.72 -14.11 12.66
CA ASP A 46 -2.87 -15.00 12.49
C ASP A 46 -3.15 -15.81 13.78
N GLY A 47 -2.11 -16.37 14.38
CA GLY A 47 -2.17 -17.10 15.65
C GLY A 47 -2.66 -16.22 16.80
N LEU A 48 -2.19 -14.96 16.87
CA LEU A 48 -2.67 -13.99 17.86
C LEU A 48 -4.17 -13.70 17.70
N MET A 49 -4.65 -13.47 16.48
CA MET A 49 -6.08 -13.23 16.22
C MET A 49 -6.95 -14.45 16.59
N ALA A 50 -6.48 -15.65 16.28
CA ALA A 50 -7.13 -16.89 16.69
C ALA A 50 -7.17 -17.03 18.23
N GLY A 51 -6.05 -16.75 18.90
CA GLY A 51 -5.96 -16.76 20.35
C GLY A 51 -6.92 -15.79 21.02
N ILE A 52 -7.03 -14.56 20.51
CA ILE A 52 -7.96 -13.55 21.04
C ILE A 52 -9.42 -13.94 20.78
N THR A 53 -9.72 -14.51 19.62
CA THR A 53 -11.06 -15.04 19.32
C THR A 53 -11.46 -16.14 20.31
N ASN A 54 -10.53 -17.06 20.60
CA ASN A 54 -10.76 -18.15 21.55
C ASN A 54 -10.92 -17.63 22.98
N ALA A 55 -10.09 -16.68 23.41
CA ALA A 55 -10.17 -16.06 24.74
C ALA A 55 -11.51 -15.33 24.95
N ALA A 56 -12.10 -14.79 23.88
CA ALA A 56 -13.39 -14.10 23.94
C ALA A 56 -14.60 -15.05 23.93
N ALA A 57 -14.43 -16.34 23.65
CA ALA A 57 -15.53 -17.27 23.37
C ALA A 57 -16.55 -17.39 24.53
N SER A 58 -16.09 -17.28 25.78
CA SER A 58 -16.94 -17.36 26.97
C SER A 58 -17.47 -15.99 27.45
N LEU A 59 -17.08 -14.89 26.81
CA LEU A 59 -17.53 -13.54 27.17
C LEU A 59 -18.92 -13.28 26.61
N ASP A 60 -19.53 -12.14 26.97
CA ASP A 60 -20.84 -11.75 26.47
C ASP A 60 -20.86 -11.52 24.94
N GLU A 61 -22.05 -11.52 24.35
CA GLU A 61 -22.22 -11.41 22.90
C GLU A 61 -21.68 -10.10 22.32
N ALA A 62 -21.83 -8.98 23.03
CA ALA A 62 -21.36 -7.68 22.54
C ALA A 62 -19.83 -7.66 22.47
N THR A 63 -19.16 -8.23 23.48
CA THR A 63 -17.70 -8.39 23.49
C THR A 63 -17.23 -9.32 22.35
N ARG A 64 -17.87 -10.47 22.15
CA ARG A 64 -17.53 -11.38 21.04
C ARG A 64 -17.67 -10.70 19.66
N LYS A 65 -18.76 -9.94 19.45
CA LYS A 65 -18.96 -9.18 18.21
C LYS A 65 -17.87 -8.13 17.99
N ARG A 66 -17.44 -7.45 19.05
CA ARG A 66 -16.35 -6.47 18.97
C ARG A 66 -15.02 -7.12 18.60
N VAL A 67 -14.69 -8.26 19.20
CA VAL A 67 -13.50 -9.03 18.86
C VAL A 67 -13.55 -9.51 17.40
N ALA A 68 -14.68 -10.08 16.97
CA ALA A 68 -14.85 -10.52 15.59
C ALA A 68 -14.69 -9.38 14.58
N SER A 69 -15.21 -8.18 14.89
CA SER A 69 -15.03 -6.98 14.06
C SER A 69 -13.55 -6.57 13.94
N TRP A 70 -12.81 -6.61 15.04
CA TRP A 70 -11.39 -6.27 15.05
C TRP A 70 -10.55 -7.27 14.24
N VAL A 71 -10.81 -8.57 14.39
CA VAL A 71 -10.17 -9.64 13.60
C VAL A 71 -10.47 -9.44 12.11
N LYS A 72 -11.73 -9.15 11.77
CA LYS A 72 -12.13 -8.83 10.40
C LYS A 72 -11.40 -7.60 9.86
N MET A 73 -11.33 -6.52 10.62
CA MET A 73 -10.66 -5.28 10.21
C MET A 73 -9.19 -5.54 9.88
N ARG A 74 -8.48 -6.36 10.67
CA ARG A 74 -7.10 -6.76 10.33
C ARG A 74 -7.04 -7.53 9.02
N ALA A 75 -7.95 -8.47 8.78
CA ALA A 75 -7.98 -9.23 7.52
C ALA A 75 -8.24 -8.32 6.30
N ASP A 76 -9.14 -7.35 6.45
CA ASP A 76 -9.42 -6.36 5.41
C ASP A 76 -8.18 -5.45 5.18
N MET A 77 -7.45 -5.04 6.23
CA MET A 77 -6.18 -4.30 6.12
C MET A 77 -5.09 -5.09 5.39
N VAL A 78 -4.94 -6.40 5.69
CA VAL A 78 -3.99 -7.27 4.95
C VAL A 78 -4.32 -7.28 3.46
N THR A 79 -5.60 -7.35 3.12
CA THR A 79 -6.07 -7.37 1.73
C THR A 79 -5.71 -6.07 1.02
N LEU A 80 -6.03 -4.91 1.64
CA LEU A 80 -5.70 -3.61 1.08
C LEU A 80 -4.19 -3.41 0.94
N ALA A 81 -3.41 -3.80 1.94
CA ALA A 81 -1.95 -3.67 1.91
C ALA A 81 -1.32 -4.54 0.81
N LYS A 82 -1.85 -5.74 0.56
CA LYS A 82 -1.43 -6.60 -0.57
C LYS A 82 -1.73 -5.97 -1.93
N LEU A 83 -2.90 -5.34 -2.09
CA LEU A 83 -3.27 -4.64 -3.33
C LEU A 83 -2.34 -3.45 -3.58
N GLU A 84 -2.08 -2.65 -2.54
CA GLU A 84 -1.17 -1.51 -2.65
C GLU A 84 0.26 -1.96 -2.95
N LEU A 85 0.75 -3.01 -2.30
CA LEU A 85 2.06 -3.57 -2.62
C LEU A 85 2.15 -4.05 -4.07
N ALA A 86 1.11 -4.67 -4.62
CA ALA A 86 1.08 -5.04 -6.03
C ALA A 86 1.18 -3.81 -6.95
N ARG A 87 0.48 -2.71 -6.61
CA ARG A 87 0.56 -1.44 -7.32
C ARG A 87 1.98 -0.85 -7.27
N LEU A 88 2.60 -0.82 -6.09
CA LEU A 88 3.96 -0.30 -5.90
C LEU A 88 4.99 -1.13 -6.68
N ARG A 89 4.90 -2.47 -6.64
CA ARG A 89 5.75 -3.35 -7.45
C ARG A 89 5.60 -3.08 -8.94
N GLY A 90 4.37 -2.89 -9.43
CA GLY A 90 4.12 -2.54 -10.82
C GLY A 90 4.79 -1.23 -11.23
N LEU A 91 4.67 -0.18 -10.40
CA LEU A 91 5.29 1.11 -10.66
C LEU A 91 6.83 1.07 -10.60
N ALA A 92 7.39 0.33 -9.64
CA ALA A 92 8.84 0.17 -9.51
C ALA A 92 9.42 -0.60 -10.72
N ALA A 93 8.74 -1.64 -11.19
CA ALA A 93 9.17 -2.41 -12.37
C ALA A 93 9.20 -1.55 -13.64
N VAL A 94 8.24 -0.63 -13.82
CA VAL A 94 8.26 0.32 -14.95
C VAL A 94 9.48 1.24 -14.87
N ALA A 95 9.81 1.74 -13.68
CA ALA A 95 10.97 2.61 -13.47
C ALA A 95 12.29 1.92 -13.85
N ASP A 96 12.45 0.63 -13.52
CA ASP A 96 13.63 -0.16 -13.87
C ASP A 96 13.78 -0.34 -15.40
N THR A 97 12.66 -0.54 -16.11
CA THR A 97 12.69 -0.66 -17.59
C THR A 97 13.00 0.65 -18.31
N GLU A 98 12.56 1.79 -17.78
CA GLU A 98 12.89 3.12 -18.34
C GLU A 98 14.36 3.49 -18.11
N GLY A 99 14.94 3.08 -16.98
CA GLY A 99 16.37 3.29 -16.69
C GLY A 99 17.32 2.45 -17.56
N GLY A 100 16.91 1.23 -17.95
CA GLY A 100 17.72 0.34 -18.79
C GLY A 100 17.74 0.72 -20.28
N ALA A 101 16.70 1.38 -20.79
CA ALA A 101 16.60 1.77 -22.19
C ALA A 101 17.48 2.99 -22.58
N ASN A 102 18.00 3.74 -21.60
CA ASN A 102 18.80 4.95 -21.82
C ASN A 102 20.31 4.74 -21.72
N VAL A 103 20.79 3.50 -21.64
CA VAL A 103 22.23 3.14 -21.55
C VAL A 103 22.69 2.24 -22.71
N GLY A 104 21.91 2.17 -23.78
CA GLY A 104 22.21 1.38 -24.99
C GLY A 104 22.69 2.23 -26.17
#